data_AF-F8F9I2-F1
#
_entry.id   AF-F8F9I2-F1
#
_cell.length_a   1.000
_cell.length_b   1.000
_cell.length_c   1.000
_cell.angle_alpha   90.00
_cell.angle_beta   90.00
_cell.angle_gamma   90.00
#
_symmetry.space_group_name_H-M   'P 1'
#
loop_
_entity.id
_entity.type
_entity.pdbx_description
1 polymer ?
#
loop_
_entity_poly.entity_id
_entity_poly.type
_entity_poly.pdbx_seq_one_letter_code
_entity_poly.pdbx_strand_id
1 'polypeptide(L)'
;MSMQENVRQLDVRPQLHRKLDPFQLIMKTVRELGREEMLLLHATLKPVPLFGLMKLKGFASRTEQVGERYWITAFLHKSQDQARLAGLQLNRWAVPLLEDEGSAVETEEGTPASREGKAGGAARDQAMAADHGRADLDNRGLEPPQPMVRTLSALEHLAPGGTLTIHNDRTPVFLLEELHRLGYTYQSVTQADGSAIIWILKPAT
;
A
#
# COMPACT_ATOMS: atom_id res chain seq x y z
N MET A 1 -1.28 -27.15 -2.02
CA MET A 1 -0.55 -26.07 -2.72
C MET A 1 -1.11 -24.75 -2.20
N SER A 2 -0.40 -24.09 -1.29
CA SER A 2 -0.82 -22.76 -0.82
C SER A 2 -0.69 -21.79 -1.98
N MET A 3 -1.84 -21.31 -2.46
CA MET A 3 -1.92 -20.31 -3.51
C MET A 3 -1.44 -19.00 -2.87
N GLN A 4 -0.13 -18.72 -2.92
CA GLN A 4 0.38 -17.38 -2.61
C GLN A 4 -0.38 -16.44 -3.53
N GLU A 5 -1.20 -15.55 -2.96
CA GLU A 5 -1.97 -14.59 -3.73
C GLU A 5 -0.96 -13.69 -4.45
N ASN A 6 -0.77 -13.89 -5.77
CA ASN A 6 0.17 -13.10 -6.55
C ASN A 6 -0.45 -11.70 -6.77
N VAL A 7 -0.24 -10.81 -5.80
CA VAL A 7 -0.87 -9.48 -5.74
C VAL A 7 0.16 -8.41 -6.03
N ARG A 8 -0.11 -7.59 -7.05
CA ARG A 8 0.59 -6.34 -7.30
C ARG A 8 -0.20 -5.18 -6.71
N GLN A 9 0.36 -4.51 -5.71
CA GLN A 9 -0.28 -3.34 -5.12
C GLN A 9 0.20 -2.04 -5.78
N LEU A 10 -0.72 -1.12 -5.98
CA LEU A 10 -0.47 0.21 -6.51
C LEU A 10 -1.26 1.25 -5.72
N ASP A 11 -0.59 1.96 -4.81
CA ASP A 11 -1.16 3.11 -4.13
C ASP A 11 -0.93 4.39 -4.91
N VAL A 12 -2.04 4.97 -5.38
CA VAL A 12 -2.08 6.24 -6.13
C VAL A 12 -2.63 7.40 -5.29
N ARG A 13 -2.92 7.17 -4.00
CA ARG A 13 -3.40 8.22 -3.10
C ARG A 13 -2.42 9.39 -3.02
N PRO A 14 -1.08 9.22 -2.94
CA PRO A 14 -0.17 10.37 -2.90
C PRO A 14 -0.30 11.28 -4.13
N GLN A 15 -0.45 10.71 -5.33
CA GLN A 15 -0.67 11.46 -6.57
C GLN A 15 -1.98 12.22 -6.53
N LEU A 16 -3.07 11.56 -6.12
CA LEU A 16 -4.40 12.16 -6.03
C LEU A 16 -4.47 13.29 -4.98
N HIS A 17 -3.78 13.16 -3.84
CA HIS A 17 -3.66 14.24 -2.85
C HIS A 17 -2.92 15.45 -3.41
N ARG A 18 -1.87 15.23 -4.21
CA ARG A 18 -1.11 16.29 -4.90
C ARG A 18 -1.79 16.79 -6.17
N LYS A 19 -3.03 16.37 -6.46
CA LYS A 19 -3.79 16.68 -7.69
C LYS A 19 -3.06 16.29 -8.98
N LEU A 20 -2.18 15.28 -8.89
CA LEU A 20 -1.48 14.69 -10.03
C LEU A 20 -2.30 13.53 -10.60
N ASP A 21 -2.22 13.33 -11.91
CA ASP A 21 -2.91 12.24 -12.61
C ASP A 21 -2.12 10.91 -12.52
N PRO A 22 -2.67 9.85 -11.89
CA PRO A 22 -2.01 8.56 -11.77
C PRO A 22 -2.24 7.61 -12.95
N PHE A 23 -3.01 8.00 -13.97
CA PHE A 23 -3.49 7.12 -15.04
C PHE A 23 -2.36 6.41 -15.78
N GLN A 24 -1.30 7.13 -16.15
CA GLN A 24 -0.15 6.54 -16.86
C GLN A 24 0.58 5.50 -16.01
N LEU A 25 0.70 5.75 -14.70
CA LEU A 25 1.30 4.82 -13.75
C LEU A 25 0.45 3.53 -13.62
N ILE A 26 -0.88 3.68 -13.53
CA ILE A 26 -1.80 2.54 -13.50
C ILE A 26 -1.67 1.73 -14.80
N MET A 27 -1.69 2.40 -15.97
CA MET A 27 -1.59 1.71 -17.25
C MET A 27 -0.23 1.03 -17.46
N LYS A 28 0.87 1.61 -16.96
CA LYS A 28 2.18 0.96 -16.93
C LYS A 28 2.12 -0.34 -16.14
N THR A 29 1.61 -0.26 -14.91
CA THR A 29 1.48 -1.41 -14.00
C THR A 29 0.61 -2.52 -14.60
N VAL A 30 -0.52 -2.17 -15.21
CA VAL A 30 -1.44 -3.12 -15.87
C VAL A 30 -0.77 -3.85 -17.05
N ARG A 31 0.12 -3.18 -17.81
CA ARG A 31 0.86 -3.83 -18.91
C ARG A 31 1.90 -4.83 -18.43
N GLU A 32 2.45 -4.62 -17.24
CA GLU A 32 3.48 -5.46 -16.62
C GLU A 32 2.89 -6.56 -15.72
N LEU A 33 1.57 -6.60 -15.58
CA LEU A 33 0.86 -7.56 -14.75
C LEU A 33 0.81 -8.94 -15.42
N GLY A 34 1.18 -9.99 -14.69
CA GLY A 34 1.06 -11.37 -15.15
C GLY A 34 -0.39 -11.82 -15.32
N ARG A 35 -0.63 -12.88 -16.12
CA ARG A 35 -1.99 -13.44 -16.32
C ARG A 35 -2.63 -13.93 -15.03
N GLU A 36 -1.82 -14.42 -14.10
CA GLU A 36 -2.22 -14.96 -12.80
C GLU A 36 -2.19 -13.92 -11.66
N GLU A 37 -1.71 -12.71 -11.95
CA GLU A 37 -1.46 -11.65 -10.96
C GLU A 37 -2.68 -10.72 -10.85
N MET A 38 -2.97 -10.28 -9.63
CA MET A 38 -4.06 -9.36 -9.32
C MET A 38 -3.50 -7.97 -9.05
N LEU A 39 -4.08 -6.93 -9.66
CA LEU A 39 -3.73 -5.55 -9.31
C LEU A 39 -4.64 -5.06 -8.18
N LEU A 40 -4.07 -4.62 -7.08
CA LEU A 40 -4.76 -3.91 -6.01
C LEU A 40 -4.45 -2.42 -6.07
N LEU A 41 -5.44 -1.61 -6.42
CA LEU A 41 -5.32 -0.17 -6.55
C LEU A 41 -5.87 0.54 -5.31
N HIS A 42 -5.04 1.35 -4.64
CA HIS A 42 -5.46 2.23 -3.55
C HIS A 42 -5.68 3.64 -4.05
N ALA A 43 -6.86 4.21 -3.83
CA ALA A 43 -7.23 5.53 -4.33
C ALA A 43 -8.02 6.33 -3.28
N THR A 44 -8.01 7.66 -3.38
CA THR A 44 -8.78 8.52 -2.47
C THR A 44 -10.25 8.65 -2.85
N LEU A 45 -10.60 8.22 -4.07
CA LEU A 45 -11.93 8.25 -4.64
C LEU A 45 -12.20 6.99 -5.46
N LYS A 46 -13.46 6.69 -5.71
CA LYS A 46 -13.87 5.55 -6.53
C LYS A 46 -13.46 5.77 -8.00
N PRO A 47 -12.64 4.90 -8.61
CA PRO A 47 -12.10 5.12 -9.95
C PRO A 47 -13.11 4.72 -11.05
N VAL A 48 -14.27 5.38 -11.08
CA VAL A 48 -15.38 5.05 -12.01
C VAL A 48 -14.95 5.03 -13.48
N PRO A 49 -14.18 6.02 -14.00
CA PRO A 49 -13.73 5.99 -15.40
C PRO A 49 -12.84 4.78 -15.73
N LEU A 50 -12.11 4.27 -14.75
CA LEU A 50 -11.15 3.19 -14.93
C LEU A 50 -11.84 1.83 -15.13
N PHE A 51 -13.03 1.62 -14.55
CA PHE A 51 -13.73 0.34 -14.66
C PHE A 51 -14.08 -0.02 -16.10
N GLY A 52 -14.57 0.95 -16.89
CA GLY A 52 -14.91 0.73 -18.30
C GLY A 52 -13.68 0.36 -19.13
N LEU A 53 -12.59 1.10 -18.94
CA LEU A 53 -11.32 0.84 -19.63
C LEU A 53 -10.75 -0.53 -19.27
N MET A 54 -10.75 -0.90 -17.99
CA MET A 54 -10.24 -2.18 -17.52
C MET A 54 -11.10 -3.34 -18.05
N LYS A 55 -12.43 -3.15 -18.14
CA LYS A 55 -13.35 -4.12 -18.74
C LYS A 55 -13.05 -4.36 -20.22
N LEU A 56 -12.73 -3.32 -20.99
CA LEU A 56 -12.30 -3.41 -22.39
C LEU A 56 -10.97 -4.17 -22.54
N LYS A 57 -10.06 -4.00 -21.57
CA LYS A 57 -8.79 -4.72 -21.52
C LYS A 57 -8.89 -6.17 -21.02
N GLY A 58 -10.10 -6.67 -20.79
CA GLY A 58 -10.30 -8.06 -20.35
C GLY A 58 -10.19 -8.28 -18.85
N PHE A 59 -10.23 -7.22 -18.04
CA PHE A 59 -10.22 -7.34 -16.58
C PHE A 59 -11.64 -7.30 -16.01
N ALA A 60 -11.83 -8.01 -14.90
CA ALA A 60 -12.93 -7.83 -13.97
C ALA A 60 -12.43 -7.02 -12.77
N SER A 61 -13.33 -6.32 -12.09
CA SER A 61 -12.98 -5.45 -10.97
C SER A 61 -13.91 -5.65 -9.79
N ARG A 62 -13.36 -5.58 -8.58
CA ARG A 62 -14.11 -5.41 -7.33
C ARG A 62 -13.61 -4.16 -6.63
N THR A 63 -14.49 -3.45 -5.94
CA THR A 63 -14.12 -2.23 -5.22
C THR A 63 -14.79 -2.21 -3.86
N GLU A 64 -14.05 -1.77 -2.86
CA GLU A 64 -14.49 -1.62 -1.48
C GLU A 64 -14.08 -0.24 -0.97
N GLN A 65 -14.97 0.39 -0.20
CA GLN A 65 -14.65 1.62 0.52
C GLN A 65 -14.23 1.23 1.93
N VAL A 66 -13.02 1.60 2.31
CA VAL A 66 -12.43 1.25 3.61
C VAL A 66 -12.45 2.43 4.57
N GLY A 67 -12.51 3.66 4.05
CA GLY A 67 -12.68 4.88 4.84
C GLY A 67 -13.33 5.99 4.03
N GLU A 68 -13.51 7.17 4.64
CA GLU A 68 -14.20 8.30 3.99
C GLU A 68 -13.59 8.69 2.65
N ARG A 69 -12.25 8.72 2.57
CA ARG A 69 -11.47 9.02 1.37
C ARG A 69 -10.50 7.91 1.04
N TYR A 70 -10.92 6.66 1.20
CA TYR A 70 -10.07 5.52 0.90
C TYR A 70 -10.85 4.37 0.26
N TRP A 71 -10.47 4.10 -0.99
CA TRP A 71 -11.01 3.05 -1.84
C TRP A 71 -9.92 2.07 -2.23
N ILE A 72 -10.25 0.78 -2.15
CA ILE A 72 -9.43 -0.30 -2.68
C ILE A 72 -10.16 -0.94 -3.84
N THR A 73 -9.49 -1.05 -4.97
CA THR A 73 -10.01 -1.69 -6.16
C THR A 73 -9.11 -2.83 -6.59
N ALA A 74 -9.61 -4.06 -6.56
CA ALA A 74 -8.96 -5.20 -7.16
C ALA A 74 -9.33 -5.31 -8.65
N PHE A 75 -8.33 -5.53 -9.50
CA PHE A 75 -8.48 -5.90 -10.90
C PHE A 75 -7.84 -7.25 -11.17
N LEU A 76 -8.60 -8.14 -11.79
CA LEU A 76 -8.17 -9.50 -12.12
C LEU A 76 -8.52 -9.80 -13.58
N HIS A 77 -7.70 -10.57 -14.28
CA HIS A 77 -8.01 -10.96 -15.66
C HIS A 77 -9.29 -11.83 -15.68
N LYS A 78 -10.24 -11.57 -16.60
CA LYS A 78 -11.55 -12.25 -16.64
C LYS A 78 -11.48 -13.77 -16.77
N SER A 79 -10.37 -14.30 -17.28
CA SER A 79 -10.14 -15.76 -17.34
C SER A 79 -9.95 -16.38 -15.95
N GLN A 80 -9.64 -15.58 -14.95
CA GLN A 80 -9.61 -16.00 -13.56
C GLN A 80 -10.94 -15.66 -12.90
N ASP A 81 -11.62 -16.73 -12.54
CA ASP A 81 -12.95 -16.87 -11.95
C ASP A 81 -13.55 -15.62 -11.26
N GLN A 82 -14.72 -15.15 -11.72
CA GLN A 82 -15.51 -14.13 -11.01
C GLN A 82 -15.81 -14.52 -9.57
N ALA A 83 -15.88 -15.83 -9.26
CA ALA A 83 -16.07 -16.33 -7.91
C ALA A 83 -14.93 -15.92 -6.97
N ARG A 84 -13.69 -15.86 -7.48
CA ARG A 84 -12.52 -15.43 -6.70
C ARG A 84 -12.68 -13.98 -6.24
N LEU A 85 -13.03 -13.08 -7.16
CA LEU A 85 -13.28 -11.67 -6.84
C LEU A 85 -14.40 -11.50 -5.80
N ALA A 86 -15.48 -12.28 -5.90
CA ALA A 86 -16.62 -12.21 -4.96
C ALA A 86 -16.26 -12.65 -3.52
N GLY A 87 -15.24 -13.49 -3.34
CA GLY A 87 -14.75 -13.90 -2.03
C GLY A 87 -13.74 -12.95 -1.37
N LEU A 88 -13.15 -12.01 -2.11
CA LEU A 88 -12.08 -11.15 -1.58
C LEU A 88 -12.59 -10.08 -0.59
N GLN A 89 -12.12 -10.12 0.65
CA GLN A 89 -12.27 -9.00 1.57
C GLN A 89 -11.14 -8.00 1.29
N LEU A 90 -11.40 -6.93 0.53
CA LEU A 90 -10.33 -6.05 0.03
C LEU A 90 -9.73 -5.19 1.14
N ASN A 91 -10.51 -4.86 2.16
CA ASN A 91 -10.05 -4.20 3.38
C ASN A 91 -8.92 -4.96 4.11
N ARG A 92 -8.67 -6.25 3.82
CA ARG A 92 -7.48 -6.92 4.33
C ARG A 92 -6.20 -6.24 3.87
N TRP A 93 -6.19 -5.67 2.66
CA TRP A 93 -5.05 -4.93 2.13
C TRP A 93 -5.20 -3.44 2.37
N ALA A 94 -6.04 -3.03 3.33
CA ALA A 94 -6.06 -1.63 3.76
C ALA A 94 -4.62 -1.15 3.98
N VAL A 95 -4.37 0.11 3.69
CA VAL A 95 -3.13 0.80 3.99
C VAL A 95 -3.56 2.14 4.57
N PRO A 96 -3.10 2.55 5.75
CA PRO A 96 -3.31 3.91 6.24
C PRO A 96 -2.65 4.88 5.26
N LEU A 97 -3.15 6.12 5.20
CA LEU A 97 -2.38 7.14 4.50
C LEU A 97 -1.17 7.41 5.39
N LEU A 98 0.00 6.91 4.98
CA LEU A 98 1.25 7.35 5.60
C LEU A 98 1.36 8.83 5.26
N GLU A 99 1.00 9.67 6.21
CA GLU A 99 1.39 11.07 6.18
C GLU A 99 2.93 11.07 6.15
N ASP A 100 3.51 11.88 5.28
CA ASP A 100 4.95 12.13 5.26
C ASP A 100 5.32 12.54 6.70
N GLU A 101 5.93 11.62 7.47
CA GLU A 101 6.26 11.84 8.87
C GLU A 101 7.41 12.86 8.96
N GLY A 102 7.02 14.11 8.82
CA GLY A 102 7.64 15.23 9.49
C GLY A 102 6.62 15.88 10.42
N SER A 103 5.96 15.13 11.31
CA SER A 103 5.34 15.69 12.51
C SER A 103 4.84 14.62 13.50
N ALA A 104 5.76 13.98 14.21
CA ALA A 104 5.44 13.57 15.58
C ALA A 104 5.54 14.82 16.46
N VAL A 105 4.42 15.36 16.96
CA VAL A 105 4.21 15.87 18.35
C VAL A 105 2.70 16.04 18.62
N GLU A 106 2.23 15.24 19.57
CA GLU A 106 1.26 15.46 20.66
C GLU A 106 0.43 16.77 20.79
N THR A 107 -0.90 16.56 20.96
CA THR A 107 -1.84 17.12 21.96
C THR A 107 -2.24 18.62 22.01
N GLU A 108 -3.56 18.83 21.84
CA GLU A 108 -4.50 19.85 22.37
C GLU A 108 -4.41 21.37 22.06
N GLU A 109 -5.60 21.87 21.66
CA GLU A 109 -6.23 23.21 21.74
C GLU A 109 -5.46 24.50 21.39
N GLY A 110 -5.96 25.21 20.36
CA GLY A 110 -5.84 26.67 20.23
C GLY A 110 -5.58 27.19 18.81
N THR A 111 -6.62 27.73 18.17
CA THR A 111 -6.58 28.46 16.88
C THR A 111 -6.68 29.98 17.16
N PRO A 112 -6.28 30.93 16.29
CA PRO A 112 -5.09 31.07 15.43
C PRO A 112 -4.46 32.51 15.52
N ALA A 113 -3.35 32.79 14.81
CA ALA A 113 -3.19 33.98 13.94
C ALA A 113 -1.79 34.13 13.30
N SER A 114 -1.78 34.12 11.97
CA SER A 114 -1.03 34.96 11.01
C SER A 114 0.44 35.36 11.23
N ARG A 115 1.32 35.06 10.25
CA ARG A 115 1.77 36.02 9.21
C ARG A 115 2.78 35.42 8.22
N GLU A 116 2.68 35.93 7.00
CA GLU A 116 3.39 35.58 5.77
C GLU A 116 4.89 35.95 5.77
N GLY A 117 5.66 35.22 4.95
CA GLY A 117 7.02 35.60 4.51
C GLY A 117 7.46 34.77 3.31
N LYS A 118 7.57 35.41 2.15
CA LYS A 118 7.79 34.83 0.81
C LYS A 118 9.29 34.70 0.43
N ALA A 119 9.53 33.70 -0.43
CA ALA A 119 10.37 33.72 -1.64
C ALA A 119 11.86 33.33 -1.64
N GLY A 120 12.17 32.44 -2.61
CA GLY A 120 13.42 32.34 -3.37
C GLY A 120 14.35 31.21 -2.91
N GLY A 121 14.77 30.23 -3.70
CA GLY A 121 14.62 29.97 -5.12
C GLY A 121 15.52 28.78 -5.52
N ALA A 122 15.31 28.33 -6.76
CA ALA A 122 16.22 27.51 -7.57
C ALA A 122 16.49 26.05 -7.14
N ALA A 123 15.76 25.17 -7.84
CA ALA A 123 16.28 24.00 -8.54
C ALA A 123 17.27 23.09 -7.80
N ARG A 124 16.76 21.95 -7.34
CA ARG A 124 17.48 20.69 -7.44
C ARG A 124 16.54 19.60 -7.91
N ASP A 125 16.78 19.26 -9.17
CA ASP A 125 16.70 17.94 -9.77
C ASP A 125 15.40 17.15 -9.64
N GLN A 126 14.86 16.88 -10.83
CA GLN A 126 14.11 15.69 -11.16
C GLN A 126 14.77 14.46 -10.50
N ALA A 127 14.26 14.03 -9.36
CA ALA A 127 14.51 12.69 -8.85
C ALA A 127 13.20 11.93 -9.03
N MET A 128 13.15 11.26 -10.18
CA MET A 128 12.34 10.09 -10.50
C MET A 128 11.16 9.79 -9.57
N ALA A 129 9.97 9.59 -10.16
CA ALA A 129 9.05 8.58 -9.68
C ALA A 129 9.76 7.22 -9.72
N ALA A 130 10.72 7.02 -8.83
CA ALA A 130 11.36 5.77 -8.57
C ALA A 130 10.25 4.93 -7.97
N ASP A 131 9.85 3.93 -8.72
CA ASP A 131 9.12 2.80 -8.21
C ASP A 131 10.02 2.17 -7.13
N HIS A 132 9.95 2.69 -5.90
CA HIS A 132 10.81 2.27 -4.78
C HIS A 132 10.52 0.81 -4.34
N GLY A 133 9.75 0.06 -5.13
CA GLY A 133 9.32 -1.29 -4.82
C GLY A 133 8.19 -1.28 -3.79
N ARG A 134 7.11 -1.99 -4.10
CA ARG A 134 6.07 -2.32 -3.13
C ARG A 134 5.88 -3.83 -3.10
N ALA A 135 5.89 -4.40 -1.91
CA ALA A 135 5.76 -5.84 -1.70
C ALA A 135 4.64 -6.16 -0.71
N ASP A 136 4.01 -7.31 -0.89
CA ASP A 136 2.98 -7.87 -0.02
C ASP A 136 3.42 -9.24 0.47
N LEU A 137 3.26 -9.52 1.76
CA LEU A 137 3.69 -10.77 2.36
C LEU A 137 2.63 -11.31 3.32
N ASP A 138 1.98 -12.39 2.91
CA ASP A 138 1.13 -13.15 3.81
C ASP A 138 1.98 -14.05 4.71
N ASN A 139 1.95 -13.80 6.02
CA ASN A 139 2.59 -14.58 7.07
C ASN A 139 1.58 -15.34 7.94
N ARG A 140 0.30 -15.40 7.54
CA ARG A 140 -0.72 -16.19 8.23
C ARG A 140 -0.46 -17.69 8.07
N GLY A 141 -0.82 -18.46 9.09
CA GLY A 141 -0.61 -19.91 9.19
C GLY A 141 0.84 -20.33 9.39
N LEU A 142 1.77 -19.40 9.63
CA LEU A 142 3.19 -19.70 9.85
C LEU A 142 3.54 -19.75 11.34
N GLU A 143 4.33 -20.75 11.72
CA GLU A 143 4.81 -20.93 13.08
C GLU A 143 5.99 -19.99 13.38
N PRO A 144 6.10 -19.40 14.59
CA PRO A 144 7.29 -18.65 14.98
C PRO A 144 8.58 -19.50 14.85
N PRO A 145 9.70 -18.93 14.37
CA PRO A 145 9.96 -17.53 14.02
C PRO A 145 9.73 -17.18 12.54
N GLN A 146 9.09 -18.06 11.76
CA GLN A 146 9.02 -17.93 10.29
C GLN A 146 8.46 -16.59 9.78
N PRO A 147 7.36 -16.03 10.35
CA PRO A 147 6.86 -14.71 9.95
C PRO A 147 7.93 -13.61 10.02
N MET A 148 8.73 -13.63 11.08
CA MET A 148 9.75 -12.62 11.33
C MET A 148 10.88 -12.73 10.32
N VAL A 149 11.43 -13.93 10.14
CA VAL A 149 12.54 -14.18 9.20
C VAL A 149 12.15 -13.82 7.77
N ARG A 150 10.95 -14.22 7.33
CA ARG A 150 10.46 -13.87 5.99
C ARG A 150 10.30 -12.37 5.80
N THR A 151 9.79 -11.67 6.81
CA THR A 151 9.61 -10.22 6.74
C THR A 151 10.95 -9.50 6.63
N LEU A 152 11.90 -9.80 7.52
CA LEU A 152 13.22 -9.16 7.50
C LEU A 152 13.95 -9.44 6.18
N SER A 153 13.90 -10.67 5.67
CA SER A 153 14.48 -11.01 4.37
C SER A 153 13.82 -10.24 3.23
N ALA A 154 12.49 -10.08 3.22
CA ALA A 154 11.81 -9.26 2.21
C ALA A 154 12.24 -7.78 2.27
N LEU A 155 12.43 -7.24 3.46
CA LEU A 155 12.92 -5.86 3.66
C LEU A 155 14.38 -5.66 3.22
N GLU A 156 15.23 -6.67 3.35
CA GLU A 156 16.61 -6.62 2.84
C GLU A 156 16.63 -6.41 1.31
N HIS A 157 15.76 -7.13 0.59
CA HIS A 157 15.68 -7.10 -0.87
C HIS A 157 14.84 -5.94 -1.43
N LEU A 158 14.07 -5.25 -0.57
CA LEU A 158 13.26 -4.10 -0.97
C LEU A 158 14.15 -2.90 -1.31
N ALA A 159 13.82 -2.12 -2.33
CA ALA A 159 14.58 -0.91 -2.64
C ALA A 159 14.42 0.16 -1.54
N PRO A 160 15.43 1.04 -1.32
CA PRO A 160 15.32 2.16 -0.40
C PRO A 160 14.09 3.02 -0.72
N GLY A 161 13.35 3.47 0.30
CA GLY A 161 12.08 4.17 0.12
C GLY A 161 10.88 3.27 -0.22
N GLY A 162 11.10 1.96 -0.33
CA GLY A 162 10.06 0.98 -0.64
C GLY A 162 9.13 0.69 0.51
N THR A 163 7.96 0.14 0.20
CA THR A 163 6.96 -0.26 1.22
C THR A 163 6.70 -1.76 1.19
N LEU A 164 6.73 -2.40 2.35
CA LEU A 164 6.31 -3.79 2.56
C LEU A 164 5.03 -3.82 3.40
N THR A 165 3.99 -4.48 2.90
CA THR A 165 2.80 -4.82 3.66
C THR A 165 2.91 -6.27 4.10
N ILE A 166 2.70 -6.56 5.38
CA ILE A 166 2.63 -7.92 5.90
C ILE A 166 1.31 -8.19 6.59
N HIS A 167 0.84 -9.44 6.48
CA HIS A 167 -0.38 -9.92 7.13
C HIS A 167 -0.05 -11.06 8.08
N ASN A 168 -0.49 -10.97 9.32
CA ASN A 168 -0.14 -11.92 10.38
C ASN A 168 -1.42 -12.36 11.12
N ASP A 169 -1.48 -13.61 11.60
CA ASP A 169 -2.62 -14.12 12.38
C ASP A 169 -2.83 -13.39 13.70
N ARG A 170 -1.79 -12.69 14.17
CA ARG A 170 -1.77 -11.88 15.39
C ARG A 170 -0.72 -10.80 15.28
N THR A 171 -0.79 -9.81 16.16
CA THR A 171 0.21 -8.74 16.24
C THR A 171 1.61 -9.32 16.53
N PRO A 172 2.60 -9.15 15.64
CA PRO A 172 3.92 -9.77 15.79
C PRO A 172 4.85 -8.88 16.63
N VAL A 173 4.65 -8.86 17.95
CA VAL A 173 5.34 -7.93 18.88
C VAL A 173 6.87 -7.92 18.72
N PHE A 174 7.52 -9.08 18.64
CA PHE A 174 8.98 -9.17 18.46
C PHE A 174 9.48 -8.61 17.14
N LEU A 175 8.69 -8.75 16.07
CA LEU A 175 9.04 -8.16 14.78
C LEU A 175 8.96 -6.62 14.87
N LEU A 176 7.94 -6.08 15.54
CA LEU A 176 7.80 -4.62 15.71
C LEU A 176 8.98 -4.04 16.48
N GLU A 177 9.42 -4.70 17.55
CA GLU A 177 10.62 -4.32 18.30
C GLU A 177 11.87 -4.33 17.40
N GLU A 178 12.02 -5.37 16.58
CA GLU A 178 13.16 -5.50 15.66
C GLU A 178 13.14 -4.44 14.55
N LEU A 179 11.97 -4.13 13.99
CA LEU A 179 11.80 -3.05 13.00
C LEU A 179 12.20 -1.69 13.59
N HIS A 180 11.76 -1.41 14.81
CA HIS A 180 12.13 -0.20 15.53
C HIS A 180 13.65 -0.13 15.75
N ARG A 181 14.27 -1.23 16.22
CA ARG A 181 15.71 -1.33 16.43
C ARG A 181 16.52 -1.10 15.14
N LEU A 182 15.99 -1.55 14.01
CA LEU A 182 16.60 -1.41 12.68
C LEU A 182 16.28 -0.06 11.99
N GLY A 183 15.46 0.79 12.60
CA GLY A 183 15.13 2.12 12.07
C GLY A 183 14.11 2.13 10.93
N TYR A 184 13.30 1.08 10.80
CA TYR A 184 12.17 1.07 9.87
C TYR A 184 11.00 1.88 10.44
N THR A 185 10.34 2.67 9.60
CA THR A 185 9.07 3.28 9.96
C THR A 185 7.96 2.29 9.69
N TYR A 186 7.02 2.10 10.63
CA TYR A 186 5.92 1.19 10.41
C TYR A 186 4.62 1.69 11.06
N GLN A 187 3.49 1.19 10.53
CA GLN A 187 2.19 1.31 11.15
C GLN A 187 1.57 -0.09 11.25
N SER A 188 0.78 -0.33 12.29
CA SER A 188 0.07 -1.59 12.48
C SER A 188 -1.40 -1.35 12.79
N VAL A 189 -2.29 -2.13 12.18
CA VAL A 189 -3.71 -2.17 12.53
C VAL A 189 -4.10 -3.60 12.86
N THR A 190 -4.69 -3.76 14.04
CA THR A 190 -5.35 -5.00 14.44
C THR A 190 -6.75 -5.04 13.85
N GLN A 191 -7.08 -6.13 13.16
CA GLN A 191 -8.38 -6.37 12.56
C GLN A 191 -9.36 -6.93 13.60
N ALA A 192 -10.65 -6.91 13.27
CA ALA A 192 -11.71 -7.41 14.16
C ALA A 192 -11.61 -8.91 14.47
N ASP A 193 -10.94 -9.69 13.62
CA ASP A 193 -10.69 -11.13 13.79
C ASP A 193 -9.41 -11.44 14.59
N GLY A 194 -8.71 -10.41 15.09
CA GLY A 194 -7.46 -10.53 15.84
C GLY A 194 -6.19 -10.62 14.99
N SER A 195 -6.33 -10.74 13.66
CA SER A 195 -5.19 -10.64 12.75
C SER A 195 -4.63 -9.22 12.71
N ALA A 196 -3.38 -9.08 12.28
CA ALA A 196 -2.70 -7.79 12.21
C ALA A 196 -2.15 -7.56 10.81
N ILE A 197 -2.35 -6.34 10.31
CA ILE A 197 -1.69 -5.84 9.10
C ILE A 197 -0.64 -4.83 9.55
N ILE A 198 0.57 -4.96 8.99
CA ILE A 198 1.68 -4.06 9.30
C ILE A 198 2.23 -3.52 7.98
N TRP A 199 2.35 -2.20 7.89
CA TRP A 199 2.98 -1.52 6.76
C TRP A 199 4.32 -1.00 7.21
N ILE A 200 5.36 -1.34 6.46
CA ILE A 200 6.75 -1.08 6.81
C ILE A 200 7.36 -0.29 5.67
N LEU A 201 7.82 0.92 5.96
CA LEU A 201 8.56 1.77 5.04
C LEU A 201 10.06 1.55 5.27
N LYS A 202 10.76 1.11 4.21
CA LYS A 202 12.22 1.07 4.21
C LYS A 202 12.74 2.50 4.07
N PRO A 203 13.63 2.96 4.96
CA PRO A 203 14.20 4.29 4.83
C PRO A 203 14.92 4.46 3.48
N ALA A 204 14.83 5.66 2.92
CA ALA A 204 15.58 6.03 1.73
C ALA A 204 17.00 6.43 2.15
N THR A 205 17.87 5.43 2.40
CA THR A 205 19.29 5.63 2.70
C THR A 205 20.11 5.73 1.43
#